data_AF-A0A2W5ZHA9-F1
#
_entry.id   AF-A0A2W5ZHA9-F1
#
_cell.length_a   1.000
_cell.length_b   1.000
_cell.length_c   1.000
_cell.angle_alpha   90.00
_cell.angle_beta   90.00
_cell.angle_gamma   90.00
#
_symmetry.space_group_name_H-M   'P 1'
#
loop_
_entity.id
_entity.type
_entity.pdbx_description
1 polymer ?
#
loop_
_entity_poly.entity_id
_entity_poly.type
_entity_poly.pdbx_seq_one_letter_code
_entity_poly.pdbx_strand_id
1 'polypeptide(L)'
;MEGLRRARQQVVCFLLRHGRSYSAGNHWTRKHRSWLAAQRFDHPARQIAFEELVQAVEEAKARRDRLAQRMQELAPSWPLAPVATAIQALRGIALIAAITLVAEIGDFHRFANPRQLMAYLGLTPCERSSGAKNLRGGIIKA
;
A
#
# COMPACT_ATOMS: atom_id res chain seq x y z
N MET A 1 -2.01 -3.87 0.04
CA MET A 1 -2.25 -2.96 -1.11
C MET A 1 -1.70 -3.46 -2.44
N GLU A 2 -0.80 -4.44 -2.46
CA GLU A 2 -0.15 -4.92 -3.69
C GLU A 2 -1.10 -5.55 -4.72
N GLY A 3 -2.15 -6.24 -4.28
CA GLY A 3 -3.09 -6.93 -5.18
C GLY A 3 -3.74 -6.00 -6.22
N LEU A 4 -4.26 -4.86 -5.80
CA LEU A 4 -4.86 -3.88 -6.72
C LEU A 4 -3.83 -3.29 -7.69
N ARG A 5 -2.61 -3.00 -7.21
CA ARG A 5 -1.53 -2.50 -8.08
C ARG A 5 -1.15 -3.54 -9.13
N ARG A 6 -1.00 -4.81 -8.74
CA ARG A 6 -0.68 -5.92 -9.65
C ARG A 6 -1.78 -6.14 -10.68
N ALA A 7 -3.04 -6.21 -10.27
CA ALA A 7 -4.17 -6.36 -11.18
C ALA A 7 -4.23 -5.22 -12.22
N ARG A 8 -4.05 -3.97 -11.76
CA ARG A 8 -3.98 -2.81 -12.65
C ARG A 8 -2.84 -2.92 -13.65
N GLN A 9 -1.65 -3.32 -13.18
CA GLN A 9 -0.50 -3.50 -14.06
C GLN A 9 -0.75 -4.58 -15.12
N GLN A 10 -1.43 -5.68 -14.77
CA GLN A 10 -1.75 -6.75 -15.72
C GLN A 10 -2.64 -6.26 -16.86
N VAL A 11 -3.68 -5.47 -16.57
CA VAL A 11 -4.53 -4.84 -17.61
C VAL A 11 -3.70 -3.93 -18.53
N VAL A 12 -2.86 -3.07 -17.96
CA VAL A 12 -2.02 -2.15 -18.75
C VAL A 12 -1.02 -2.93 -19.63
N CYS A 13 -0.34 -3.94 -19.08
CA CYS A 13 0.56 -4.79 -19.84
C CYS A 13 -0.16 -5.55 -20.96
N PHE A 14 -1.37 -6.04 -20.71
CA PHE A 14 -2.19 -6.72 -21.71
C PHE A 14 -2.52 -5.78 -22.88
N LEU A 15 -2.98 -4.56 -22.57
CA LEU A 15 -3.29 -3.56 -23.59
C LEU A 15 -2.07 -3.15 -24.41
N LEU A 16 -0.92 -2.92 -23.75
CA LEU A 16 0.33 -2.59 -24.41
C LEU A 16 0.80 -3.70 -25.36
N ARG A 17 0.69 -4.97 -24.95
CA ARG A 17 1.01 -6.13 -25.80
C ARG A 17 0.16 -6.16 -27.08
N HIS A 18 -1.04 -5.62 -27.04
CA HIS A 18 -1.95 -5.53 -28.17
C HIS A 18 -1.94 -4.16 -28.86
N GLY A 19 -0.91 -3.34 -28.62
CA GLY A 19 -0.72 -2.05 -29.29
C GLY A 19 -1.72 -0.97 -28.88
N ARG A 20 -2.35 -1.11 -27.70
CA ARG A 20 -3.36 -0.15 -27.20
C ARG A 20 -2.77 0.69 -26.07
N SER A 21 -2.65 1.98 -26.31
CA SER A 21 -2.17 2.96 -25.32
C SER A 21 -3.21 4.03 -25.07
N TYR A 22 -3.41 4.39 -23.81
CA TYR A 22 -4.27 5.50 -23.41
C TYR A 22 -3.45 6.79 -23.30
N SER A 23 -3.76 7.80 -24.11
CA SER A 23 -3.04 9.09 -24.15
C SER A 23 -3.83 10.28 -23.58
N ALA A 24 -5.12 10.11 -23.29
CA ALA A 24 -6.01 11.19 -22.85
C ALA A 24 -5.88 11.59 -21.36
N GLY A 25 -4.82 11.14 -20.68
CA GLY A 25 -4.48 11.50 -19.31
C GLY A 25 -4.18 10.31 -18.40
N ASN A 26 -4.52 10.44 -17.12
CA ASN A 26 -4.18 9.44 -16.10
C ASN A 26 -5.05 8.17 -16.19
N HIS A 27 -4.40 7.02 -15.96
CA HIS A 27 -5.08 5.73 -15.81
C HIS A 27 -5.98 5.68 -14.58
N TRP A 28 -6.95 4.76 -14.61
CA TRP A 28 -7.89 4.46 -13.51
C TRP A 28 -8.84 5.60 -13.11
N THR A 29 -8.95 6.61 -13.96
CA THR A 29 -9.97 7.67 -13.89
C THR A 29 -11.30 7.22 -14.51
N ARG A 30 -12.36 8.02 -14.36
CA ARG A 30 -13.65 7.76 -15.03
C ARG A 30 -13.48 7.68 -16.56
N LYS A 31 -12.71 8.60 -17.15
CA LYS A 31 -12.42 8.61 -18.60
C LYS A 31 -11.66 7.34 -19.02
N HIS A 32 -10.65 6.92 -18.27
CA HIS A 32 -9.94 5.67 -18.56
C HIS A 32 -10.86 4.45 -18.45
N ARG A 33 -11.75 4.40 -17.45
CA ARG A 33 -12.74 3.29 -17.33
C ARG A 33 -13.69 3.23 -18.53
N SER A 34 -14.21 4.37 -18.96
CA SER A 34 -15.05 4.42 -20.17
C SER A 34 -14.28 3.98 -21.41
N TRP A 35 -13.01 4.37 -21.53
CA TRP A 35 -12.14 3.91 -22.61
C TRP A 35 -11.88 2.39 -22.54
N LEU A 36 -11.62 1.83 -21.36
CA LEU A 36 -11.48 0.37 -21.17
C LEU A 36 -12.74 -0.38 -21.61
N ALA A 37 -13.93 0.11 -21.25
CA ALA A 37 -15.20 -0.50 -21.62
C ALA A 37 -15.48 -0.49 -23.13
N ALA A 38 -14.87 0.45 -23.86
CA ALA A 38 -14.96 0.54 -25.33
C ALA A 38 -13.99 -0.40 -26.06
N GLN A 39 -13.10 -1.11 -25.37
CA GLN A 39 -12.12 -1.97 -26.02
C GLN A 39 -12.78 -3.26 -26.55
N ARG A 40 -12.50 -3.57 -27.82
CA ARG A 40 -12.93 -4.79 -28.51
C ARG A 40 -11.74 -5.45 -29.20
N PHE A 41 -11.58 -6.76 -29.02
CA PHE A 41 -10.53 -7.56 -29.64
C PHE A 41 -11.10 -8.51 -30.68
N ASP A 42 -10.37 -8.73 -31.78
CA ASP A 42 -10.84 -9.54 -32.92
C ASP A 42 -11.02 -11.02 -32.56
N HIS A 43 -10.20 -11.52 -31.63
CA HIS A 43 -10.26 -12.92 -31.20
C HIS A 43 -11.06 -13.05 -29.89
N PRO A 44 -12.12 -13.90 -29.84
CA PRO A 44 -12.98 -14.05 -28.66
C PRO A 44 -12.21 -14.36 -27.36
N ALA A 45 -11.22 -15.26 -27.42
CA ALA A 45 -10.39 -15.57 -26.24
C ALA A 45 -9.63 -14.36 -25.67
N ARG A 46 -9.21 -13.40 -26.52
CA ARG A 46 -8.55 -12.16 -26.05
C ARG A 46 -9.55 -11.22 -25.39
N GLN A 47 -10.77 -11.15 -25.93
CA GLN A 47 -11.85 -10.36 -25.33
C GLN A 47 -12.18 -10.88 -23.93
N ILE A 48 -12.37 -12.20 -23.78
CA ILE A 48 -12.64 -12.84 -22.48
C ILE A 48 -11.49 -12.57 -21.51
N ALA A 49 -10.23 -12.83 -21.92
CA ALA A 49 -9.08 -12.59 -21.06
C ALA A 49 -8.97 -11.12 -20.60
N PHE A 50 -9.28 -10.16 -21.48
CA PHE A 50 -9.29 -8.74 -21.13
C PHE A 50 -10.38 -8.42 -20.09
N GLU A 51 -11.60 -8.92 -20.30
CA GLU A 51 -12.73 -8.69 -19.40
C GLU A 51 -12.45 -9.28 -18.01
N GLU A 52 -11.88 -10.49 -17.94
CA GLU A 52 -11.44 -11.11 -16.68
C GLU A 52 -10.36 -10.29 -15.95
N LEU A 53 -9.39 -9.74 -16.68
CA LEU A 53 -8.37 -8.87 -16.08
C LEU A 53 -8.96 -7.57 -15.54
N VAL A 54 -9.93 -6.97 -16.23
CA VAL A 54 -10.64 -5.78 -15.75
C VAL A 54 -11.47 -6.10 -14.52
N GLN A 55 -12.15 -7.25 -14.52
CA GLN A 55 -12.95 -7.72 -13.38
C GLN A 55 -12.07 -7.94 -12.15
N ALA A 56 -10.90 -8.57 -12.30
CA ALA A 56 -9.93 -8.77 -11.22
C ALA A 56 -9.48 -7.44 -10.57
N VAL A 57 -9.42 -6.34 -11.32
CA VAL A 57 -9.13 -5.01 -10.76
C VAL A 57 -10.26 -4.54 -9.84
N GLU A 58 -11.50 -4.67 -10.27
CA GLU A 58 -12.65 -4.22 -9.47
C GLU A 58 -12.85 -5.10 -8.23
N GLU A 59 -12.61 -6.41 -8.33
CA GLU A 59 -12.60 -7.32 -7.18
C GLU A 59 -11.50 -7.00 -6.17
N ALA A 60 -10.27 -6.77 -6.65
CA ALA A 60 -9.14 -6.39 -5.79
C ALA A 60 -9.41 -5.04 -5.10
N LYS A 61 -10.05 -4.10 -5.80
CA LYS A 61 -10.47 -2.82 -5.23
C LYS A 61 -11.55 -3.02 -4.18
N ALA A 62 -12.60 -3.76 -4.48
CA ALA A 62 -13.70 -4.03 -3.55
C ALA A 62 -13.18 -4.76 -2.29
N ARG A 63 -12.27 -5.73 -2.44
CA ARG A 63 -11.63 -6.41 -1.31
C ARG A 63 -10.82 -5.45 -0.44
N ARG A 64 -10.01 -4.59 -1.05
CA ARG A 64 -9.26 -3.54 -0.33
C ARG A 64 -10.20 -2.63 0.46
N ASP A 65 -11.28 -2.17 -0.17
CA ASP A 65 -12.21 -1.21 0.42
C ASP A 65 -13.00 -1.86 1.57
N ARG A 66 -13.45 -3.12 1.40
CA ARG A 66 -14.07 -3.90 2.49
C ARG A 66 -13.13 -4.08 3.67
N LEU A 67 -11.87 -4.43 3.44
CA LEU A 67 -10.88 -4.58 4.52
C LEU A 67 -10.62 -3.26 5.24
N ALA A 68 -10.46 -2.18 4.49
CA ALA A 68 -10.29 -0.83 5.05
C ALA A 68 -11.47 -0.45 5.94
N GLN A 69 -12.70 -0.71 5.50
CA GLN A 69 -13.91 -0.46 6.29
C GLN A 69 -13.93 -1.31 7.57
N ARG A 70 -13.64 -2.61 7.49
CA ARG A 70 -13.57 -3.48 8.67
C ARG A 70 -12.52 -3.01 9.69
N MET A 71 -11.37 -2.54 9.21
CA MET A 71 -10.34 -1.97 10.09
C MET A 71 -10.85 -0.72 10.81
N GLN A 72 -11.60 0.15 10.14
CA GLN A 72 -12.20 1.34 10.75
C GLN A 72 -13.27 0.98 11.79
N GLU A 73 -14.11 -0.01 11.49
CA GLU A 73 -15.15 -0.51 12.42
C GLU A 73 -14.55 -1.12 13.69
N LEU A 74 -13.46 -1.89 13.56
CA LEU A 74 -12.83 -2.58 14.68
C LEU A 74 -11.85 -1.70 15.47
N ALA A 75 -11.29 -0.66 14.85
CA ALA A 75 -10.25 0.18 15.45
C ALA A 75 -10.61 0.70 16.85
N PRO A 76 -11.82 1.19 17.15
CA PRO A 76 -12.14 1.71 18.49
C PRO A 76 -12.11 0.65 19.59
N SER A 77 -12.37 -0.62 19.25
CA SER A 77 -12.38 -1.74 20.20
C SER A 77 -10.99 -2.34 20.47
N TRP A 78 -9.99 -1.93 19.68
CA TRP A 78 -8.64 -2.47 19.79
C TRP A 78 -7.89 -1.83 20.97
N PRO A 79 -7.21 -2.59 21.84
CA PRO A 79 -6.52 -2.02 23.01
C PRO A 79 -5.47 -0.94 22.68
N LEU A 80 -4.85 -1.00 21.50
CA LEU A 80 -3.86 -0.02 21.05
C LEU A 80 -4.47 1.15 20.25
N ALA A 81 -5.80 1.29 20.22
CA ALA A 81 -6.47 2.40 19.55
C ALA A 81 -5.96 3.79 20.00
N PRO A 82 -5.70 4.06 21.30
CA PRO A 82 -5.15 5.35 21.71
C PRO A 82 -3.77 5.64 21.10
N VAL A 83 -2.96 4.61 20.92
CA VAL A 83 -1.63 4.72 20.28
C VAL A 83 -1.77 5.02 18.79
N ALA A 84 -2.70 4.34 18.10
CA ALA A 84 -2.97 4.63 16.70
C ALA A 84 -3.46 6.08 16.51
N THR A 85 -4.35 6.57 17.37
CA THR A 85 -4.81 7.96 17.37
C THR A 85 -3.67 8.94 17.61
N ALA A 86 -2.77 8.66 18.56
CA ALA A 86 -1.60 9.50 18.81
C ALA A 86 -0.67 9.58 17.58
N ILE A 87 -0.47 8.45 16.88
CA ILE A 87 0.33 8.43 15.64
C ILE A 87 -0.35 9.21 14.52
N GLN A 88 -1.69 9.22 14.41
CA GLN A 88 -2.40 10.03 13.42
C GLN A 88 -2.22 11.55 13.59
N ALA A 89 -1.83 12.02 14.79
CA ALA A 89 -1.50 13.44 14.99
C ALA A 89 -0.29 13.88 14.15
N LEU A 90 0.52 12.93 13.68
CA LEU A 90 1.62 13.20 12.75
C LEU A 90 1.05 13.51 11.35
N ARG A 91 1.48 14.66 10.80
CA ARG A 91 1.03 15.12 9.48
C ARG A 91 1.30 14.06 8.41
N GLY A 92 0.25 13.70 7.69
CA GLY A 92 0.32 12.73 6.59
C GLY A 92 0.02 11.28 6.99
N ILE A 93 -0.22 10.98 8.27
CA ILE A 93 -0.58 9.63 8.71
C ILE A 93 -2.10 9.48 8.84
N ALA A 94 -2.70 8.74 7.90
CA ALA A 94 -4.11 8.36 7.94
C ALA A 94 -4.35 7.15 8.87
N LEU A 95 -5.61 6.93 9.27
CA LEU A 95 -6.00 5.91 10.23
C LEU A 95 -5.49 4.51 9.89
N ILE A 96 -5.67 4.08 8.63
CA ILE A 96 -5.23 2.75 8.19
C ILE A 96 -3.71 2.62 8.30
N ALA A 97 -2.96 3.67 7.95
CA ALA A 97 -1.51 3.67 8.10
C ALA A 97 -1.09 3.64 9.57
N ALA A 98 -1.78 4.38 10.45
CA ALA A 98 -1.53 4.34 11.89
C ALA A 98 -1.80 2.95 12.47
N ILE A 99 -2.96 2.37 12.17
CA ILE A 99 -3.33 1.00 12.60
C ILE A 99 -2.28 0.00 12.10
N THR A 100 -1.88 0.10 10.83
CA THR A 100 -0.86 -0.80 10.25
C THR A 100 0.47 -0.66 11.00
N LEU A 101 0.93 0.57 11.25
CA LEU A 101 2.18 0.81 11.96
C LEU A 101 2.15 0.26 13.39
N VAL A 102 1.07 0.53 14.13
CA VAL A 102 0.88 0.03 15.50
C VAL A 102 0.76 -1.49 15.51
N ALA A 103 0.12 -2.10 14.51
CA ALA A 103 -0.01 -3.56 14.42
C ALA A 103 1.34 -4.24 14.11
N GLU A 104 2.16 -3.64 13.24
CA GLU A 104 3.51 -4.14 12.90
C GLU A 104 4.51 -3.98 14.06
N ILE A 105 4.38 -2.88 14.82
CA ILE A 105 5.22 -2.64 16.00
C ILE A 105 4.76 -3.49 17.18
N GLY A 106 3.45 -3.61 17.38
CA GLY A 106 2.84 -4.24 18.54
C GLY A 106 3.08 -3.43 19.81
N ASP A 107 3.67 -4.08 20.82
CA ASP A 107 3.99 -3.43 22.08
C ASP A 107 5.24 -2.54 21.95
N PHE A 108 5.07 -1.22 22.14
CA PHE A 108 6.15 -0.25 22.12
C PHE A 108 7.10 -0.38 23.33
N HIS A 109 6.65 -0.98 24.44
CA HIS A 109 7.48 -1.21 25.62
C HIS A 109 8.57 -2.26 25.40
N ARG A 110 8.50 -3.05 24.31
CA ARG A 110 9.58 -3.97 23.93
C ARG A 110 10.90 -3.26 23.61
N PHE A 111 10.86 -1.95 23.35
CA PHE A 111 12.04 -1.13 23.10
C PHE A 111 12.42 -0.35 24.36
N ALA A 112 13.62 -0.59 24.89
CA ALA A 112 14.12 0.11 26.08
C ALA A 112 14.35 1.61 25.83
N ASN A 113 14.53 2.02 24.57
CA ASN A 113 14.63 3.43 24.19
C ASN A 113 14.20 3.66 22.72
N PRO A 114 13.83 4.90 22.34
CA PRO A 114 13.40 5.22 20.98
C PRO A 114 14.43 4.91 19.87
N ARG A 115 15.74 4.89 20.18
CA ARG A 115 16.77 4.54 19.18
C ARG A 115 16.73 3.06 18.79
N GLN A 116 16.24 2.19 19.67
CA GLN A 116 16.02 0.78 19.33
C GLN A 116 14.84 0.61 18.38
N LEU A 117 13.75 1.35 18.60
CA LEU A 117 12.63 1.40 17.66
C LEU A 117 13.07 1.94 16.29
N MET A 118 13.84 3.04 16.26
CA MET A 118 14.34 3.60 14.99
C MET A 118 15.25 2.62 14.25
N ALA A 119 16.08 1.83 14.93
CA ALA A 119 16.89 0.80 14.29
C ALA A 119 16.04 -0.37 13.77
N TYR A 120 15.03 -0.80 14.53
CA TYR A 120 14.09 -1.84 14.09
C TYR A 120 13.33 -1.43 12.83
N LEU A 121 12.93 -0.16 12.73
CA LEU A 121 12.28 0.40 11.55
C LEU A 121 13.24 0.67 10.38
N GLY A 122 14.54 0.42 10.53
CA GLY A 122 15.55 0.73 9.52
C GLY A 122 15.81 2.23 9.31
N LEU A 123 15.38 3.07 10.24
CA LEU A 123 15.52 4.53 10.21
C LEU A 123 16.85 5.03 10.80
N THR A 124 17.73 4.10 11.20
CA THR A 124 19.08 4.39 11.69
C THR A 124 20.10 4.03 10.62
N PRO A 125 20.59 4.98 9.82
CA PRO A 125 21.42 4.67 8.65
C PRO A 125 22.86 4.31 8.98
N CYS A 126 23.31 4.41 10.24
CA CYS A 126 24.67 4.04 10.65
C CYS A 126 24.68 3.43 12.05
N GLU A 127 25.26 2.23 12.19
CA GLU A 127 25.57 1.59 13.45
C GLU A 127 27.07 1.26 13.49
N ARG A 128 27.75 1.77 14.51
CA ARG A 128 29.17 1.52 14.80
C ARG A 128 29.24 0.84 16.16
N SER A 129 29.29 -0.48 16.12
CA SER A 129 29.38 -1.34 17.29
C SER A 129 30.80 -1.85 17.42
N SER A 130 31.49 -1.52 18.52
CA SER A 130 32.75 -2.17 18.88
C SER A 130 32.73 -2.56 20.36
N GLY A 131 32.90 -3.87 20.62
CA GLY A 131 32.87 -4.42 21.98
C GLY A 131 31.62 -4.02 22.77
N ALA A 132 31.83 -3.40 23.95
CA ALA A 132 30.76 -2.95 24.85
C ALA A 132 30.08 -1.62 24.43
N LYS A 133 30.45 -1.00 23.30
CA LYS A 133 29.91 0.29 22.86
C LYS A 133 29.14 0.16 21.56
N ASN A 134 27.85 0.51 21.61
CA ASN A 134 26.99 0.65 20.45
C ASN A 134 26.74 2.14 20.17
N LEU A 135 27.29 2.66 19.08
CA LEU A 135 27.07 4.04 18.61
C LEU A 135 26.19 4.00 17.35
N ARG A 136 24.99 4.58 17.44
CA ARG A 136 24.08 4.72 16.30
C ARG A 136 24.10 6.17 15.83
N GLY A 137 24.48 6.39 14.56
CA GLY A 137 24.63 7.70 13.94
C GLY A 137 23.29 8.36 13.57
N GLY A 138 23.33 9.66 13.23
CA GLY A 138 22.16 10.42 12.80
C GLY A 138 21.70 10.08 11.38
N ILE A 139 20.54 10.61 10.97
CA ILE A 139 20.02 10.46 9.60
C ILE A 139 20.96 11.17 8.63
N ILE A 140 21.69 10.40 7.81
CA ILE A 140 22.53 10.94 6.75
C ILE A 140 21.66 11.08 5.49
N LYS A 141 21.67 12.28 4.91
CA LYS A 141 20.97 12.57 3.65
C LYS A 141 21.66 11.78 2.53
N ALA A 142 20.92 10.95 1.81
CA ALA A 142 21.37 10.29 0.58
C ALA A 142 21.23 11.23 -0.63
#